data_AF-A0A925LUG6-F1
#
_entry.id   AF-A0A925LUG6-F1
#
_cell.length_a   1.000
_cell.length_b   1.000
_cell.length_c   1.000
_cell.angle_alpha   90.00
_cell.angle_beta   90.00
_cell.angle_gamma   90.00
#
_symmetry.space_group_name_H-M   'P 1'
#
loop_
_entity.id
_entity.type
_entity.pdbx_description
1 polymer ?
#
loop_
_entity_poly.entity_id
_entity_poly.type
_entity_poly.pdbx_seq_one_letter_code
_entity_poly.pdbx_strand_id
1 'polypeptide(L)'
;MKTSQPVSEKMQCMEVWGGNRATWSQFSVPGLDLWVHSEPFRNSVGGGDVYYLSSCASGRITRMLLADVSGHGASVAPVAVALRDLMRQNINFIKQTHLVSALNSRFESISAAGCFATTLVSTFFSPTRTLSVCNAGHPLPLYRDVSTGLWKPYEPGTSDKSVNNMPIGVLDDGKYLSSKLRLNVNDLVLTYTDSLSEATGADGRLLGTGGVCDIVNSLSAVPPESLIPELLSAIRRLNSENLTADDTTVMLLRANGTGVPFMENLKAPFRMLKGLFSSRLRAS
;
A
#
# COMPACT_ATOMS: atom_id res chain seq x y z
N MET A 1 17.55 -7.68 19.24
CA MET A 1 17.06 -6.28 19.18
C MET A 1 15.70 -6.25 19.85
N LYS A 2 15.46 -5.30 20.79
CA LYS A 2 14.14 -5.13 21.41
C LYS A 2 13.13 -4.87 20.28
N THR A 3 12.14 -5.75 20.12
CA THR A 3 10.97 -5.53 19.28
C THR A 3 10.24 -4.30 19.83
N SER A 4 10.55 -3.12 19.29
CA SER A 4 9.79 -1.91 19.58
C SER A 4 8.37 -2.14 19.08
N GLN A 5 7.39 -2.04 19.98
CA GLN A 5 5.98 -2.07 19.62
C GLN A 5 5.67 -0.93 18.62
N PRO A 6 4.74 -1.13 17.66
CA PRO A 6 4.40 -0.08 16.70
C PRO A 6 3.78 1.13 17.40
N VAL A 7 4.14 2.32 16.93
CA VAL A 7 3.53 3.57 17.40
C VAL A 7 2.05 3.53 17.03
N SER A 8 1.17 3.60 18.04
CA SER A 8 -0.28 3.59 17.83
C SER A 8 -0.76 4.98 17.43
N GLU A 9 -1.24 5.12 16.19
CA GLU A 9 -1.83 6.35 15.69
C GLU A 9 -3.32 6.14 15.38
N LYS A 10 -4.17 7.07 15.84
CA LYS A 10 -5.59 7.11 15.44
C LYS A 10 -5.72 8.10 14.28
N MET A 11 -6.13 7.61 13.11
CA MET A 11 -6.39 8.51 11.98
C MET A 11 -7.73 9.22 12.15
N GLN A 12 -7.73 10.54 12.00
CA GLN A 12 -8.92 11.36 11.86
C GLN A 12 -9.45 11.33 10.42
N CYS A 13 -10.74 11.63 10.25
CA CYS A 13 -11.32 11.76 8.91
C CYS A 13 -10.66 12.90 8.14
N MET A 14 -10.26 12.65 6.89
CA MET A 14 -9.47 13.52 6.00
C MET A 14 -7.98 13.63 6.35
N GLU A 15 -7.49 12.82 7.29
CA GLU A 15 -6.07 12.72 7.55
C GLU A 15 -5.36 11.93 6.44
N VAL A 16 -4.19 12.44 6.06
CA VAL A 16 -3.27 11.78 5.14
C VAL A 16 -1.97 11.57 5.87
N TRP A 17 -1.60 10.31 6.04
CA TRP A 17 -0.34 9.89 6.61
C TRP A 17 0.50 9.22 5.52
N GLY A 18 1.81 9.42 5.56
CA GLY A 18 2.72 8.76 4.63
C GLY A 18 4.03 9.50 4.47
N GLY A 19 4.94 8.88 3.74
CA GLY A 19 6.29 9.37 3.55
C GLY A 19 7.17 8.31 2.91
N ASN A 20 8.46 8.50 3.06
CA ASN A 20 9.52 7.64 2.52
C ASN A 20 10.65 7.44 3.54
N ARG A 21 10.32 7.49 4.83
CA ARG A 21 11.30 7.43 5.93
C ARG A 21 11.12 6.16 6.74
N ALA A 22 12.07 5.91 7.64
CA ALA A 22 11.95 4.82 8.59
C ALA A 22 10.67 4.98 9.43
N THR A 23 9.88 3.91 9.53
CA THR A 23 8.64 3.92 10.32
C THR A 23 8.24 2.53 10.80
N TRP A 24 7.56 2.50 11.93
CA TRP A 24 6.86 1.33 12.44
C TRP A 24 5.60 1.81 13.15
N SER A 25 4.52 1.93 12.37
CA SER A 25 3.26 2.55 12.81
C SER A 25 2.10 1.58 12.64
N GLN A 26 1.12 1.71 13.53
CA GLN A 26 -0.14 1.00 13.43
C GLN A 26 -1.32 1.98 13.44
N PHE A 27 -2.35 1.65 12.68
CA PHE A 27 -3.57 2.45 12.55
C PHE A 27 -4.80 1.55 12.67
N SER A 28 -5.85 2.08 13.28
CA SER A 28 -7.17 1.44 13.27
C SER A 28 -8.19 2.42 12.70
N VAL A 29 -8.88 1.98 11.65
CA VAL A 29 -9.91 2.72 10.93
C VAL A 29 -11.15 1.83 10.76
N PRO A 30 -12.33 2.38 10.43
CA PRO A 30 -13.52 1.56 10.25
C PRO A 30 -13.33 0.44 9.22
N GLY A 31 -13.32 -0.79 9.71
CA GLY A 31 -13.21 -2.03 8.95
C GLY A 31 -11.78 -2.53 8.73
N LEU A 32 -10.74 -1.77 9.09
CA LEU A 32 -9.33 -2.19 8.94
C LEU A 32 -8.45 -1.83 10.14
N ASP A 33 -7.59 -2.76 10.54
CA ASP A 33 -6.35 -2.47 11.24
C ASP A 33 -5.18 -2.56 10.24
N LEU A 34 -4.19 -1.71 10.42
CA LEU A 34 -3.12 -1.49 9.47
C LEU A 34 -1.79 -1.39 10.22
N TRP A 35 -0.76 -2.05 9.70
CA TRP A 35 0.62 -1.91 10.16
C TRP A 35 1.49 -1.53 8.97
N VAL A 36 2.37 -0.55 9.18
CA VAL A 36 3.31 -0.08 8.16
C VAL A 36 4.71 -0.10 8.75
N HIS A 37 5.59 -0.84 8.10
CA HIS A 37 7.01 -0.86 8.36
C HIS A 37 7.75 -0.32 7.14
N SER A 38 8.71 0.57 7.35
CA SER A 38 9.63 1.04 6.33
C SER A 38 11.01 1.18 6.94
N GLU A 39 12.02 0.68 6.23
CA GLU A 39 13.45 0.80 6.54
C GLU A 39 14.19 1.25 5.27
N PRO A 40 14.60 2.53 5.17
CA PRO A 40 15.39 3.00 4.05
C PRO A 40 16.79 2.37 4.00
N PHE A 41 17.33 2.24 2.79
CA PHE A 41 18.66 1.73 2.50
C PHE A 41 19.71 2.39 3.39
N ARG A 42 20.55 1.56 4.02
CA ARG A 42 21.65 1.95 4.93
C ARG A 42 21.25 2.94 6.03
N ASN A 43 20.01 2.87 6.53
CA ASN A 43 19.48 3.80 7.53
C ASN A 43 19.56 5.28 7.09
N SER A 44 19.44 5.53 5.79
CA SER A 44 19.34 6.88 5.26
C SER A 44 18.09 7.59 5.80
N VAL A 45 18.06 8.92 5.71
CA VAL A 45 16.93 9.73 6.21
C VAL A 45 15.64 9.45 5.43
N GLY A 46 15.74 8.95 4.19
CA GLY A 46 14.62 8.48 3.39
C GLY A 46 15.07 7.82 2.09
N GLY A 47 14.17 7.03 1.49
CA GLY A 47 14.42 6.17 0.34
C GLY A 47 13.56 6.48 -0.90
N GLY A 48 13.66 5.61 -1.90
CA GLY A 48 12.81 5.48 -3.08
C GLY A 48 11.47 4.80 -2.79
N ASP A 49 11.38 4.00 -1.73
CA ASP A 49 10.10 3.47 -1.24
C ASP A 49 9.18 4.57 -0.70
N VAL A 50 7.92 4.55 -1.13
CA VAL A 50 6.90 5.52 -0.73
C VAL A 50 5.64 4.81 -0.27
N TYR A 51 5.18 5.14 0.93
CA TYR A 51 3.94 4.61 1.50
C TYR A 51 2.95 5.73 1.82
N TYR A 52 1.67 5.48 1.56
CA TYR A 52 0.56 6.36 1.98
C TYR A 52 -0.59 5.60 2.58
N LEU A 53 -1.24 6.28 3.52
CA LEU A 53 -2.50 5.89 4.11
C LEU A 53 -3.41 7.10 4.24
N SER A 54 -4.69 6.92 3.95
CA SER A 54 -5.72 7.93 4.19
C SER A 54 -7.05 7.33 4.59
N SER A 55 -7.79 8.08 5.41
CA SER A 55 -9.15 7.74 5.83
C SER A 55 -10.10 8.88 5.47
N CYS A 56 -10.99 8.62 4.52
CA CYS A 56 -11.88 9.61 3.90
C CYS A 56 -13.35 9.23 4.09
N ALA A 57 -14.25 10.18 3.76
CA ALA A 57 -15.70 9.99 3.81
C ALA A 57 -16.19 9.45 5.17
N SER A 58 -15.70 10.05 6.26
CA SER A 58 -15.93 9.63 7.64
C SER A 58 -15.47 8.20 7.96
N GLY A 59 -14.36 7.76 7.36
CA GLY A 59 -13.82 6.40 7.53
C GLY A 59 -14.52 5.33 6.69
N ARG A 60 -15.39 5.71 5.75
CA ARG A 60 -15.99 4.76 4.79
C ARG A 60 -14.99 4.29 3.74
N ILE A 61 -14.02 5.14 3.42
CA ILE A 61 -13.04 4.89 2.38
C ILE A 61 -11.65 5.00 3.00
N THR A 62 -10.93 3.90 3.01
CA THR A 62 -9.51 3.87 3.39
C THR A 62 -8.69 3.62 2.14
N ARG A 63 -7.68 4.45 1.85
CA ARG A 63 -6.76 4.21 0.73
C ARG A 63 -5.35 3.97 1.23
N MET A 64 -4.71 2.98 0.64
CA MET A 64 -3.31 2.66 0.84
C MET A 64 -2.59 2.75 -0.50
N LEU A 65 -1.34 3.21 -0.46
CA LEU A 65 -0.42 3.11 -1.57
C LEU A 65 0.91 2.60 -1.06
N LEU A 66 1.51 1.73 -1.85
CA LEU A 66 2.92 1.41 -1.79
C LEU A 66 3.52 1.60 -3.18
N ALA A 67 4.62 2.33 -3.29
CA ALA A 67 5.35 2.52 -4.52
C ALA A 67 6.84 2.42 -4.26
N ASP A 68 7.56 1.96 -5.27
CA ASP A 68 9.02 1.98 -5.32
C ASP A 68 9.43 2.71 -6.60
N VAL A 69 10.30 3.70 -6.43
CA VAL A 69 10.79 4.58 -7.50
C VAL A 69 12.17 4.10 -7.93
N SER A 70 12.33 3.79 -9.22
CA SER A 70 13.60 3.29 -9.76
C SER A 70 14.77 4.23 -9.43
N GLY A 71 15.77 3.71 -8.72
CA GLY A 71 16.97 4.42 -8.28
C GLY A 71 17.07 4.55 -6.75
N HIS A 72 18.26 4.81 -6.23
CA HIS A 72 18.51 4.80 -4.78
C HIS A 72 19.03 6.15 -4.25
N GLY A 73 18.64 6.48 -3.01
CA GLY A 73 19.20 7.60 -2.25
C GLY A 73 18.64 8.98 -2.61
N ALA A 74 19.49 10.03 -2.55
CA ALA A 74 19.03 11.42 -2.64
C ALA A 74 18.46 11.84 -4.01
N SER A 75 18.75 11.08 -5.08
CA SER A 75 18.30 11.38 -6.45
C SER A 75 16.82 11.10 -6.70
N VAL A 76 16.18 10.21 -5.91
CA VAL A 76 14.76 9.84 -6.08
C VAL A 76 13.79 10.60 -5.17
N ALA A 77 14.32 11.34 -4.18
CA ALA A 77 13.51 12.08 -3.22
C ALA A 77 12.52 13.11 -3.84
N PRO A 78 12.88 13.87 -4.90
CA PRO A 78 11.92 14.79 -5.54
C PRO A 78 10.75 14.07 -6.23
N VAL A 79 11.01 12.91 -6.82
CA VAL A 79 10.00 12.08 -7.50
C VAL A 79 9.03 11.50 -6.47
N ALA A 80 9.56 10.99 -5.35
CA ALA A 80 8.75 10.52 -4.22
C ALA A 80 7.81 11.62 -3.64
N VAL A 81 8.32 12.86 -3.53
CA VAL A 81 7.52 14.01 -3.08
C VAL A 81 6.44 14.38 -4.09
N ALA A 82 6.73 14.34 -5.39
CA ALA A 82 5.73 14.64 -6.40
C ALA A 82 4.67 13.54 -6.53
N LEU A 83 5.05 12.26 -6.38
CA LEU A 83 4.12 11.13 -6.28
C LEU A 83 3.16 11.30 -5.08
N ARG A 84 3.69 11.74 -3.94
CA ARG A 84 2.88 12.11 -2.76
C ARG A 84 1.84 13.17 -3.06
N ASP A 85 2.26 14.24 -3.71
CA ASP A 85 1.39 15.40 -3.91
C ASP A 85 0.25 15.06 -4.87
N LEU A 86 0.53 14.28 -5.92
CA LEU A 86 -0.48 13.73 -6.82
C LEU A 86 -1.48 12.84 -6.10
N MET A 87 -0.99 12.00 -5.18
CA MET A 87 -1.83 11.14 -4.36
C MET A 87 -2.79 11.96 -3.50
N ARG A 88 -2.28 13.01 -2.82
CA ARG A 88 -3.12 13.93 -2.05
C ARG A 88 -4.15 14.64 -2.91
N GLN A 89 -3.78 15.09 -4.11
CA GLN A 89 -4.70 15.77 -5.02
C GLN A 89 -5.84 14.87 -5.48
N ASN A 90 -5.56 13.58 -5.67
CA ASN A 90 -6.51 12.61 -6.19
C ASN A 90 -7.22 11.79 -5.10
N ILE A 91 -7.02 12.13 -3.82
CA ILE A 91 -7.50 11.39 -2.66
C ILE A 91 -9.04 11.33 -2.53
N ASN A 92 -9.79 12.14 -3.27
CA ASN A 92 -11.25 12.14 -3.23
C ASN A 92 -11.90 11.31 -4.34
N PHE A 93 -11.14 10.78 -5.31
CA PHE A 93 -11.71 10.01 -6.42
C PHE A 93 -11.95 8.53 -6.03
N ILE A 94 -13.14 8.01 -6.35
CA ILE A 94 -13.54 6.63 -6.00
C ILE A 94 -12.86 5.61 -6.92
N LYS A 95 -12.68 5.93 -8.21
CA LYS A 95 -12.07 5.04 -9.20
C LYS A 95 -10.54 5.12 -9.13
N GLN A 96 -9.90 4.00 -8.80
CA GLN A 96 -8.44 3.89 -8.66
C GLN A 96 -7.70 3.98 -10.00
N THR A 97 -8.31 3.54 -11.09
CA THR A 97 -7.68 3.59 -12.41
C THR A 97 -7.41 5.03 -12.85
N HIS A 98 -8.29 5.98 -12.53
CA HIS A 98 -8.07 7.40 -12.81
C HIS A 98 -6.90 7.95 -11.98
N LEU A 99 -6.75 7.50 -10.74
CA LEU A 99 -5.64 7.87 -9.88
C LEU A 99 -4.31 7.39 -10.48
N VAL A 100 -4.22 6.11 -10.86
CA VAL A 100 -2.99 5.55 -11.45
C VAL A 100 -2.69 6.15 -12.82
N SER A 101 -3.69 6.41 -13.67
CA SER A 101 -3.50 7.13 -14.93
C SER A 101 -3.03 8.57 -14.71
N ALA A 102 -3.59 9.30 -13.73
CA ALA A 102 -3.15 10.65 -13.38
C ALA A 102 -1.72 10.67 -12.83
N LEU A 103 -1.32 9.62 -12.07
CA LEU A 103 0.07 9.44 -11.67
C LEU A 103 0.96 9.26 -12.88
N ASN A 104 0.58 8.40 -13.84
CA ASN A 104 1.36 8.12 -15.03
C ASN A 104 1.65 9.38 -15.85
N SER A 105 0.61 10.13 -16.21
CA SER A 105 0.77 11.36 -16.99
C SER A 105 1.58 12.42 -16.24
N ARG A 106 1.44 12.50 -14.91
CA ARG A 106 2.24 13.46 -14.15
C ARG A 106 3.68 13.00 -14.00
N PHE A 107 3.90 11.72 -13.69
CA PHE A 107 5.22 11.12 -13.51
C PHE A 107 6.10 11.40 -14.73
N GLU A 108 5.57 11.17 -15.92
CA GLU A 108 6.22 11.50 -17.19
C GLU A 108 6.69 12.96 -17.26
N SER A 109 5.87 13.91 -16.77
CA SER A 109 6.21 15.34 -16.77
C SER A 109 7.26 15.78 -15.73
N ILE A 110 7.55 14.94 -14.73
CA ILE A 110 8.45 15.27 -13.61
C ILE A 110 9.70 14.38 -13.56
N SER A 111 9.67 13.21 -14.22
CA SER A 111 10.81 12.31 -14.30
C SER A 111 11.78 12.75 -15.39
N ALA A 112 13.08 12.65 -15.12
CA ALA A 112 14.07 12.64 -16.19
C ALA A 112 13.84 11.41 -17.09
N ALA A 113 14.22 11.51 -18.37
CA ALA A 113 14.10 10.40 -19.31
C ALA A 113 14.73 9.11 -18.72
N GLY A 114 13.91 8.07 -18.53
CA GLY A 114 14.36 6.75 -18.06
C GLY A 114 14.05 6.39 -16.60
N CYS A 115 13.43 7.26 -15.79
CA CYS A 115 12.91 6.82 -14.49
C CYS A 115 11.54 6.14 -14.64
N PHE A 116 11.21 5.23 -13.73
CA PHE A 116 9.89 4.61 -13.60
C PHE A 116 9.58 4.37 -12.11
N ALA A 117 8.33 4.04 -11.78
CA ALA A 117 7.95 3.64 -10.44
C ALA A 117 6.97 2.47 -10.47
N THR A 118 7.25 1.43 -9.70
CA THR A 118 6.25 0.40 -9.42
C THR A 118 5.24 0.96 -8.42
N THR A 119 3.96 0.62 -8.53
CA THR A 119 2.94 1.14 -7.62
C THR A 119 1.80 0.17 -7.42
N LEU A 120 1.43 -0.06 -6.16
CA LEU A 120 0.22 -0.75 -5.75
C LEU A 120 -0.71 0.23 -5.04
N VAL A 121 -1.87 0.47 -5.63
CA VAL A 121 -2.92 1.29 -5.02
C VAL A 121 -4.07 0.40 -4.56
N SER A 122 -4.42 0.52 -3.28
CA SER A 122 -5.50 -0.24 -2.68
C SER A 122 -6.52 0.70 -2.03
N THR A 123 -7.81 0.45 -2.24
CA THR A 123 -8.90 1.22 -1.63
C THR A 123 -9.94 0.32 -1.04
N PHE A 124 -10.12 0.42 0.27
CA PHE A 124 -11.12 -0.32 1.01
C PHE A 124 -12.37 0.52 1.23
N PHE A 125 -13.51 -0.03 0.81
CA PHE A 125 -14.83 0.53 1.08
C PHE A 125 -15.50 -0.25 2.22
N SER A 126 -15.52 0.37 3.40
CA SER A 126 -16.01 -0.23 4.65
C SER A 126 -17.45 -0.75 4.55
N PRO A 127 -18.42 -0.02 3.97
CA PRO A 127 -19.81 -0.50 3.88
C PRO A 127 -20.00 -1.83 3.14
N THR A 128 -19.20 -2.11 2.10
CA THR A 128 -19.28 -3.37 1.36
C THR A 128 -18.17 -4.36 1.70
N ARG A 129 -17.25 -3.99 2.60
CA ARG A 129 -16.02 -4.74 2.93
C ARG A 129 -15.23 -5.13 1.67
N THR A 130 -15.14 -4.22 0.71
CA THR A 130 -14.50 -4.48 -0.58
C THR A 130 -13.20 -3.70 -0.69
N LEU A 131 -12.10 -4.42 -0.93
CA LEU A 131 -10.80 -3.89 -1.28
C LEU A 131 -10.66 -3.88 -2.80
N SER A 132 -10.56 -2.70 -3.40
CA SER A 132 -10.15 -2.52 -4.79
C SER A 132 -8.63 -2.45 -4.84
N VAL A 133 -7.98 -3.24 -5.68
CA VAL A 133 -6.52 -3.27 -5.84
C VAL A 133 -6.18 -2.94 -7.29
N CYS A 134 -5.22 -2.04 -7.51
CA CYS A 134 -4.71 -1.65 -8.82
C CYS A 134 -3.18 -1.78 -8.77
N ASN A 135 -2.60 -2.65 -9.59
CA ASN A 135 -1.18 -2.93 -9.59
C ASN A 135 -0.53 -2.41 -10.89
N ALA A 136 0.45 -1.54 -10.76
CA ALA A 136 1.28 -0.98 -11.82
C ALA A 136 2.73 -1.46 -11.62
N GLY A 137 3.02 -2.70 -12.04
CA GLY A 137 4.37 -3.29 -12.02
C GLY A 137 4.94 -3.63 -10.64
N HIS A 138 4.14 -3.57 -9.58
CA HIS A 138 4.57 -3.84 -8.20
C HIS A 138 4.46 -5.34 -7.87
N PRO A 139 5.23 -5.87 -6.89
CA PRO A 139 5.03 -7.23 -6.41
C PRO A 139 3.57 -7.54 -6.05
N LEU A 140 3.12 -8.75 -6.39
CA LEU A 140 1.75 -9.16 -6.10
C LEU A 140 1.51 -9.19 -4.59
N PRO A 141 0.41 -8.58 -4.09
CA PRO A 141 0.08 -8.69 -2.68
C PRO A 141 -0.26 -10.13 -2.31
N LEU A 142 0.04 -10.53 -1.08
CA LEU A 142 -0.41 -11.81 -0.53
C LEU A 142 -1.73 -11.61 0.21
N TYR A 143 -2.64 -12.56 0.07
CA TYR A 143 -3.93 -12.57 0.74
C TYR A 143 -4.06 -13.83 1.60
N ARG A 144 -4.48 -13.66 2.84
CA ARG A 144 -4.86 -14.74 3.74
C ARG A 144 -6.37 -14.77 3.92
N ASP A 145 -6.97 -15.86 3.47
CA ASP A 145 -8.37 -16.17 3.75
C ASP A 145 -8.45 -16.80 5.14
N VAL A 146 -9.16 -16.15 6.07
CA VAL A 146 -9.29 -16.64 7.45
C VAL A 146 -9.89 -18.05 7.53
N SER A 147 -10.75 -18.42 6.57
CA SER A 147 -11.43 -19.72 6.57
C SER A 147 -10.50 -20.89 6.23
N THR A 148 -9.50 -20.64 5.39
CA THR A 148 -8.46 -21.64 5.04
C THR A 148 -7.24 -21.53 5.93
N GLY A 149 -6.99 -20.33 6.49
CA GLY A 149 -5.80 -20.02 7.26
C GLY A 149 -4.52 -19.87 6.43
N LEU A 150 -4.60 -19.99 5.11
CA LEU A 150 -3.45 -20.01 4.19
C LEU A 150 -3.30 -18.69 3.45
N TRP A 151 -2.05 -18.27 3.28
CA TRP A 151 -1.65 -17.20 2.38
C TRP A 151 -1.52 -17.70 0.95
N LYS A 152 -1.91 -16.85 0.00
CA LYS A 152 -1.69 -17.04 -1.43
C LYS A 152 -1.40 -15.71 -2.12
N PRO A 153 -0.65 -15.70 -3.24
CA PRO A 153 -0.58 -14.53 -4.10
C PRO A 153 -1.99 -14.13 -4.56
N TYR A 154 -2.31 -12.85 -4.48
CA TYR A 154 -3.57 -12.32 -5.00
C TYR A 154 -3.38 -11.90 -6.45
N GLU A 155 -3.84 -12.77 -7.35
CA GLU A 155 -3.87 -12.51 -8.79
C GLU A 155 -5.23 -11.93 -9.20
N PRO A 156 -5.27 -10.74 -9.84
CA PRO A 156 -6.47 -10.26 -10.50
C PRO A 156 -6.97 -11.32 -11.50
N GLY A 157 -8.20 -11.80 -11.34
CA GLY A 157 -8.79 -12.82 -12.21
C GLY A 157 -9.12 -12.35 -13.63
N THR A 158 -8.32 -11.46 -14.23
CA THR A 158 -8.58 -10.92 -15.56
C THR A 158 -7.77 -11.68 -16.59
N SER A 159 -8.44 -12.33 -17.53
CA SER A 159 -7.83 -13.03 -18.67
C SER A 159 -7.36 -12.09 -19.80
N ASP A 160 -7.51 -10.78 -19.62
CA ASP A 160 -7.18 -9.80 -20.65
C ASP A 160 -5.68 -9.49 -20.66
N LYS A 161 -4.95 -10.24 -21.50
CA LYS A 161 -3.51 -10.06 -21.74
C LYS A 161 -3.17 -8.72 -22.41
N SER A 162 -4.15 -7.92 -22.85
CA SER A 162 -3.91 -6.60 -23.42
C SER A 162 -3.67 -5.51 -22.37
N VAL A 163 -3.88 -5.83 -21.09
CA VAL A 163 -3.64 -4.90 -20.00
C VAL A 163 -2.21 -5.02 -19.51
N ASN A 164 -1.48 -3.94 -19.75
CA ASN A 164 -0.10 -3.77 -19.31
C ASN A 164 -0.10 -3.30 -17.85
N ASN A 165 0.07 -4.24 -16.90
CA ASN A 165 0.43 -3.91 -15.51
C ASN A 165 1.89 -3.45 -15.42
N MET A 166 2.30 -2.54 -16.30
CA MET A 166 3.65 -2.02 -16.34
C MET A 166 3.85 -1.00 -15.22
N PRO A 167 5.10 -0.77 -14.78
CA PRO A 167 5.42 0.35 -13.92
C PRO A 167 4.99 1.68 -14.54
N ILE A 168 4.68 2.64 -13.67
CA ILE A 168 4.33 4.01 -14.05
C ILE A 168 5.57 4.67 -14.69
N GLY A 169 5.38 5.42 -15.78
CA GLY A 169 6.45 6.08 -16.53
C GLY A 169 7.08 5.23 -17.65
N VAL A 170 6.63 3.99 -17.86
CA VAL A 170 7.14 3.10 -18.92
C VAL A 170 6.35 3.24 -20.25
N LEU A 171 5.05 3.53 -20.19
CA LEU A 171 4.18 3.71 -21.37
C LEU A 171 3.21 4.87 -21.15
N ASP A 172 3.06 5.73 -22.16
CA ASP A 172 2.26 6.97 -22.09
C ASP A 172 0.74 6.72 -21.93
N ASP A 173 0.21 5.60 -22.47
CA ASP A 173 -1.23 5.25 -22.44
C ASP A 173 -1.51 3.92 -21.69
N GLY A 174 -0.79 3.68 -20.59
CA GLY A 174 -0.99 2.50 -19.75
C GLY A 174 -2.43 2.39 -19.23
N LYS A 175 -3.19 1.39 -19.71
CA LYS A 175 -4.48 1.01 -19.11
C LYS A 175 -4.20 0.14 -17.90
N TYR A 176 -4.56 0.63 -16.72
CA TYR A 176 -4.46 -0.12 -15.47
C TYR A 176 -5.78 -0.80 -15.12
N LEU A 177 -5.72 -2.05 -14.69
CA LEU A 177 -6.89 -2.76 -14.17
C LEU A 177 -6.98 -2.64 -12.66
N SER A 178 -8.21 -2.48 -12.18
CA SER A 178 -8.52 -2.68 -10.77
C SER A 178 -9.36 -3.93 -10.58
N SER A 179 -8.93 -4.79 -9.67
CA SER A 179 -9.68 -5.95 -9.21
C SER A 179 -10.31 -5.69 -7.85
N LYS A 180 -11.36 -6.44 -7.52
CA LYS A 180 -12.08 -6.32 -6.25
C LYS A 180 -11.97 -7.61 -5.46
N LEU A 181 -11.52 -7.49 -4.23
CA LEU A 181 -11.46 -8.53 -3.22
C LEU A 181 -12.44 -8.19 -2.10
N ARG A 182 -13.35 -9.10 -1.75
CA ARG A 182 -14.19 -8.93 -0.57
C ARG A 182 -13.47 -9.53 0.62
N LEU A 183 -13.29 -8.75 1.68
CA LEU A 183 -12.61 -9.19 2.90
C LEU A 183 -13.63 -9.64 3.95
N ASN A 184 -13.44 -10.86 4.44
CA ASN A 184 -14.09 -11.34 5.65
C ASN A 184 -13.37 -10.80 6.89
N VAL A 185 -14.06 -10.80 8.03
CA VAL A 185 -13.42 -10.36 9.28
C VAL A 185 -12.24 -11.28 9.59
N ASN A 186 -11.10 -10.69 9.94
CA ASN A 186 -9.78 -11.31 10.15
C ASN A 186 -9.04 -11.81 8.91
N ASP A 187 -9.57 -11.57 7.70
CA ASP A 187 -8.75 -11.70 6.50
C ASP A 187 -7.57 -10.74 6.56
N LEU A 188 -6.44 -11.17 6.00
CA LEU A 188 -5.21 -10.39 5.94
C LEU A 188 -4.79 -10.12 4.50
N VAL A 189 -4.23 -8.94 4.26
CA VAL A 189 -3.54 -8.62 3.00
C VAL A 189 -2.16 -8.06 3.34
N LEU A 190 -1.12 -8.59 2.71
CA LEU A 190 0.26 -8.15 2.86
C LEU A 190 0.73 -7.56 1.53
N THR A 191 1.21 -6.32 1.57
CA THR A 191 1.82 -5.63 0.43
C THR A 191 3.25 -5.30 0.80
N TYR A 192 4.19 -5.42 -0.14
CA TYR A 192 5.61 -5.25 0.14
C TYR A 192 6.37 -4.79 -1.11
N THR A 193 7.50 -4.12 -0.90
CA THR A 193 8.44 -3.74 -1.96
C THR A 193 9.35 -4.89 -2.34
N ASP A 194 9.93 -4.82 -3.53
CA ASP A 194 10.63 -5.94 -4.18
C ASP A 194 11.80 -6.51 -3.38
N SER A 195 12.41 -5.73 -2.46
CA SER A 195 13.43 -6.20 -1.52
C SER A 195 13.09 -7.49 -0.77
N LEU A 196 11.80 -7.80 -0.53
CA LEU A 196 11.38 -9.09 0.03
C LEU A 196 11.40 -10.22 -1.01
N SER A 197 10.92 -9.98 -2.23
CA SER A 197 10.94 -10.98 -3.31
C SER A 197 12.32 -11.18 -3.93
N GLU A 198 13.18 -10.17 -3.88
CA GLU A 198 14.56 -10.22 -4.36
C GLU A 198 15.54 -10.67 -3.28
N ALA A 199 15.08 -10.84 -2.04
CA ALA A 199 15.88 -11.52 -1.03
C ALA A 199 16.25 -12.94 -1.50
N THR A 200 17.40 -13.42 -1.04
CA THR A 200 17.95 -14.70 -1.45
C THR A 200 17.77 -15.77 -0.38
N GLY A 201 17.45 -16.98 -0.81
CA GLY A 201 17.48 -18.18 0.03
C GLY A 201 18.91 -18.63 0.33
N ALA A 202 19.05 -19.67 1.15
CA ALA A 202 20.35 -20.27 1.47
C ALA A 202 21.07 -20.88 0.24
N ASP A 203 20.33 -21.16 -0.84
CA ASP A 203 20.86 -21.62 -2.14
C ASP A 203 21.28 -20.47 -3.06
N GLY A 204 21.19 -19.22 -2.60
CA GLY A 204 21.52 -18.01 -3.35
C GLY A 204 20.48 -17.61 -4.40
N ARG A 205 19.35 -18.31 -4.51
CA ARG A 205 18.28 -17.95 -5.45
C ARG A 205 17.34 -16.93 -4.84
N LEU A 206 16.77 -16.06 -5.69
CA LEU A 206 15.72 -15.13 -5.30
C LEU A 206 14.50 -15.90 -4.77
N LEU A 207 13.89 -15.40 -3.70
CA LEU A 207 12.68 -15.99 -3.13
C LEU A 207 11.49 -15.88 -4.10
N GLY A 208 11.39 -14.75 -4.80
CA GLY A 208 10.20 -14.37 -5.54
C GLY A 208 8.96 -14.24 -4.63
N THR A 209 7.80 -13.95 -5.23
CA THR A 209 6.52 -13.91 -4.50
C THR A 209 6.18 -15.27 -3.84
N GLY A 210 6.56 -16.38 -4.49
CA GLY A 210 6.34 -17.74 -3.95
C GLY A 210 7.09 -17.98 -2.65
N GLY A 211 8.40 -17.69 -2.59
CA GLY A 211 9.18 -17.86 -1.38
C GLY A 211 8.73 -16.97 -0.23
N VAL A 212 8.34 -15.71 -0.51
CA VAL A 212 7.74 -14.84 0.52
C VAL A 212 6.44 -15.45 1.05
N CYS A 213 5.60 -16.00 0.16
CA CYS A 213 4.35 -16.69 0.51
C CYS A 213 4.59 -17.91 1.41
N ASP A 214 5.60 -18.72 1.11
CA ASP A 214 5.97 -19.89 1.92
C ASP A 214 6.43 -19.49 3.32
N ILE A 215 7.22 -18.41 3.44
CA ILE A 215 7.67 -17.89 4.73
C ILE A 215 6.47 -17.43 5.56
N VAL A 216 5.55 -16.62 5.01
CA VAL A 216 4.38 -16.16 5.80
C VAL A 216 3.43 -17.30 6.17
N ASN A 217 3.34 -18.36 5.36
CA ASN A 217 2.61 -19.57 5.73
C ASN A 217 3.26 -20.33 6.90
N SER A 218 4.58 -20.35 6.98
CA SER A 218 5.32 -20.91 8.13
C SER A 218 5.10 -20.12 9.44
N LEU A 219 4.66 -18.87 9.33
CA LEU A 219 4.37 -17.95 10.45
C LEU A 219 2.87 -17.89 10.81
N SER A 220 2.07 -18.88 10.39
CA SER A 220 0.61 -18.85 10.55
C SER A 220 0.09 -18.75 12.00
N ALA A 221 0.89 -19.13 12.99
CA ALA A 221 0.57 -19.00 14.42
C ALA A 221 0.92 -17.62 15.02
N VAL A 222 1.66 -16.78 14.27
CA VAL A 222 2.08 -15.45 14.73
C VAL A 222 0.89 -14.50 14.68
N PRO A 223 0.63 -13.72 15.75
CA PRO A 223 -0.44 -12.75 15.73
C PRO A 223 -0.14 -11.61 14.73
N PRO A 224 -1.16 -10.99 14.08
CA PRO A 224 -0.94 -10.01 13.02
C PRO A 224 0.04 -8.88 13.35
N GLU A 225 0.00 -8.36 14.58
CA GLU A 225 0.89 -7.30 15.07
C GLU A 225 2.38 -7.68 15.10
N SER A 226 2.69 -8.99 15.12
CA SER A 226 4.05 -9.52 15.13
C SER A 226 4.48 -10.10 13.78
N LEU A 227 3.56 -10.19 12.81
CA LEU A 227 3.84 -10.86 11.53
C LEU A 227 4.96 -10.17 10.73
N ILE A 228 4.94 -8.83 10.63
CA ILE A 228 5.97 -8.10 9.88
C ILE A 228 7.37 -8.30 10.52
N PRO A 229 7.57 -8.05 11.84
CA PRO A 229 8.86 -8.32 12.48
C PRO A 229 9.35 -9.76 12.29
N GLU A 230 8.46 -10.76 12.43
CA GLU A 230 8.84 -12.17 12.28
C GLU A 230 9.17 -12.53 10.83
N LEU A 231 8.46 -11.97 9.86
CA LEU A 231 8.75 -12.13 8.42
C LEU A 231 10.13 -11.57 8.07
N LEU A 232 10.41 -10.32 8.46
CA LEU A 232 11.71 -9.68 8.19
C LEU A 232 12.85 -10.43 8.89
N SER A 233 12.61 -10.90 10.12
CA SER A 233 13.55 -11.72 10.87
C SER A 233 13.80 -13.07 10.19
N ALA A 234 12.77 -13.72 9.65
CA ALA A 234 12.90 -14.97 8.90
C ALA A 234 13.71 -14.78 7.62
N ILE A 235 13.44 -13.72 6.84
CA ILE A 235 14.17 -13.42 5.60
C ILE A 235 15.66 -13.14 5.88
N ARG A 236 15.98 -12.38 6.94
CA ARG A 236 17.38 -12.12 7.37
C ARG A 236 18.13 -13.37 7.83
N ARG A 237 17.42 -14.39 8.34
CA ARG A 237 18.04 -15.66 8.74
C ARG A 237 18.44 -16.53 7.54
N LEU A 238 17.84 -16.32 6.37
CA LEU A 238 18.19 -17.07 5.16
C LEU A 238 19.54 -16.63 4.59
N ASN A 239 19.82 -15.33 4.62
CA ASN A 239 21.08 -14.72 4.21
C ASN A 239 21.27 -13.38 4.94
N SER A 240 22.46 -13.15 5.52
CA SER A 240 22.77 -11.94 6.28
C SER A 240 22.75 -10.66 5.44
N GLU A 241 22.93 -10.79 4.12
CA GLU A 241 22.89 -9.65 3.19
C GLU A 241 21.46 -9.27 2.77
N ASN A 242 20.45 -10.07 3.12
CA ASN A 242 19.06 -9.74 2.79
C ASN A 242 18.60 -8.47 3.51
N LEU A 243 17.82 -7.65 2.81
CA LEU A 243 17.23 -6.40 3.32
C LEU A 243 18.27 -5.34 3.74
N THR A 244 19.51 -5.41 3.23
CA THR A 244 20.55 -4.39 3.47
C THR A 244 20.90 -3.57 2.24
N ALA A 245 20.57 -4.10 1.05
CA ALA A 245 20.97 -3.57 -0.25
C ALA A 245 19.95 -2.58 -0.86
N ASP A 246 18.73 -2.55 -0.34
CA ASP A 246 17.64 -1.73 -0.86
C ASP A 246 16.70 -1.25 0.25
N ASP A 247 15.77 -0.35 -0.07
CA ASP A 247 14.68 0.04 0.80
C ASP A 247 13.74 -1.16 1.08
N THR A 248 13.22 -1.24 2.29
CA THR A 248 12.30 -2.31 2.68
C THR A 248 11.04 -1.73 3.28
N THR A 249 9.92 -1.87 2.57
CA THR A 249 8.61 -1.42 3.04
C THR A 249 7.59 -2.53 2.98
N VAL A 250 6.87 -2.72 4.08
CA VAL A 250 5.83 -3.74 4.23
C VAL A 250 4.60 -3.12 4.87
N MET A 251 3.42 -3.35 4.28
CA MET A 251 2.14 -3.00 4.86
C MET A 251 1.30 -4.26 5.08
N LEU A 252 0.76 -4.41 6.28
CA LEU A 252 -0.18 -5.46 6.63
C LEU A 252 -1.55 -4.84 6.91
N LEU A 253 -2.59 -5.46 6.36
CA LEU A 253 -3.97 -5.08 6.55
C LEU A 253 -4.72 -6.23 7.19
N ARG A 254 -5.54 -5.93 8.20
CA ARG A 254 -6.50 -6.87 8.78
C ARG A 254 -7.90 -6.30 8.73
N ALA A 255 -8.84 -7.04 8.18
CA ALA A 255 -10.24 -6.69 8.27
C ALA A 255 -10.76 -6.84 9.72
N ASN A 256 -11.02 -5.74 10.41
CA ASN A 256 -11.35 -5.75 11.86
C ASN A 256 -12.86 -5.79 12.16
N GLY A 257 -13.71 -5.76 11.13
CA GLY A 257 -15.16 -5.83 11.26
C GLY A 257 -15.83 -4.59 11.89
N THR A 258 -15.06 -3.54 12.21
CA THR A 258 -15.62 -2.32 12.80
C THR A 258 -16.40 -1.52 11.74
N GLY A 259 -17.60 -1.06 12.10
CA GLY A 259 -18.41 -0.21 11.23
C GLY A 259 -18.07 1.27 11.37
N VAL A 260 -18.58 2.08 10.46
CA VAL A 260 -18.53 3.54 10.61
C VAL A 260 -19.45 3.96 11.76
N PRO A 261 -18.99 4.78 12.73
CA PRO A 261 -19.81 5.21 13.85
C PRO A 261 -21.13 5.84 13.41
N PHE A 262 -22.23 5.51 14.09
CA PHE A 262 -23.59 5.93 13.75
C PHE A 262 -23.74 7.47 13.62
N MET A 263 -23.07 8.25 14.47
CA MET A 263 -23.08 9.72 14.39
C MET A 263 -22.48 10.28 13.09
N GLU A 264 -21.53 9.57 12.47
CA GLU A 264 -20.94 9.95 11.18
C GLU A 264 -21.84 9.53 9.99
N ASN A 265 -22.74 8.56 10.18
CA ASN A 265 -23.82 8.27 9.22
C ASN A 265 -24.87 9.38 9.23
N LEU A 266 -25.27 9.88 10.40
CA LEU A 266 -26.23 10.98 10.54
C LEU A 266 -25.72 12.32 10.00
N LYS A 267 -24.42 12.60 10.11
CA LYS A 267 -23.81 13.86 9.63
C LYS A 267 -23.41 13.85 8.16
N ALA A 268 -23.38 12.69 7.50
CA ALA A 268 -22.97 12.56 6.10
C ALA A 268 -23.81 13.39 5.11
N PRO A 269 -25.16 13.43 5.19
CA PRO A 269 -25.98 14.26 4.30
C PRO A 269 -25.70 15.75 4.48
N PHE A 270 -25.53 16.20 5.73
CA PHE A 270 -25.27 17.60 6.06
C PHE A 270 -23.88 18.07 5.60
N ARG A 271 -22.86 17.19 5.59
CA ARG A 271 -21.53 17.48 5.03
C ARG A 271 -21.54 17.58 3.51
N MET A 272 -22.29 16.72 2.83
CA MET A 272 -22.45 16.77 1.37
C MET A 272 -23.09 18.09 0.92
N LEU A 273 -24.14 18.53 1.63
CA LEU A 273 -24.76 19.84 1.44
C LEU A 273 -23.75 20.98 1.64
N LYS A 274 -22.97 20.95 2.73
CA LYS A 274 -21.98 22.00 3.02
C LYS A 274 -20.87 22.10 1.95
N GLY A 275 -20.45 20.97 1.37
CA GLY A 275 -19.48 20.93 0.26
C GLY A 275 -20.01 21.48 -1.07
N LEU A 276 -21.30 21.28 -1.35
CA LEU A 276 -22.00 21.87 -2.51
C LEU A 276 -22.17 23.39 -2.38
N PHE A 277 -22.34 23.90 -1.16
CA PHE A 277 -22.41 25.34 -0.91
C PHE A 277 -21.02 26.00 -0.93
N SER A 278 -19.97 25.33 -0.47
CA SER A 278 -18.60 25.90 -0.50
C SER A 278 -17.97 25.91 -1.89
N SER A 279 -18.37 25.02 -2.81
CA SER A 279 -17.91 25.05 -4.21
C SER A 279 -18.55 26.18 -5.03
N ARG A 280 -19.73 26.66 -4.65
CA ARG A 280 -20.39 27.82 -5.31
C ARG A 280 -19.80 29.17 -4.91
N LEU A 281 -19.17 29.27 -3.74
CA LEU A 281 -18.54 30.50 -3.23
C LEU A 281 -17.09 30.73 -3.73
N ARG A 282 -16.50 29.77 -4.45
CA ARG A 282 -15.17 29.90 -5.09
C ARG A 282 -15.22 30.09 -6.60
N ALA A 283 -16.42 30.20 -7.17
CA ALA A 283 -16.66 30.41 -8.60
C ALA A 283 -17.33 31.77 -8.89
N SER A 284 -17.23 32.73 -7.96
CA SER A 284 -17.65 34.12 -8.12
C SER A 284 -16.50 35.07 -7.84
#